data_AF-A0A7H4N3Y2-F1
#
_entry.id   AF-A0A7H4N3Y2-F1
#
_cell.length_a   1.000
_cell.length_b   1.000
_cell.length_c   1.000
_cell.angle_alpha   90.00
_cell.angle_beta   90.00
_cell.angle_gamma   90.00
#
_symmetry.space_group_name_H-M   'P 1'
#
loop_
_entity.id
_entity.type
_entity.pdbx_description
1 polymer ?
#
loop_
_entity_poly.entity_id
_entity_poly.type
_entity_poly.pdbx_seq_one_letter_code
_entity_poly.pdbx_strand_id
1 'polypeptide(L)' 'MVITIEPGMEYAPGKMLVHEEDIHITASGPQILTRRAPRELIVIR' A
#
# COMPACT_ATOMS: atom_id res chain seq x y z
N MET A 1 -9.74 11.51 9.91
CA MET A 1 -8.46 11.92 9.29
C MET A 1 -8.10 10.90 8.23
N VAL A 2 -7.63 11.30 7.06
CA VAL A 2 -7.19 10.37 6.01
C VAL A 2 -5.66 10.37 5.98
N ILE A 3 -5.07 9.18 5.93
CA ILE A 3 -3.62 8.96 5.82
C ILE A 3 -3.34 7.90 4.77
N THR A 4 -2.11 7.90 4.27
CA THR A 4 -1.57 6.85 3.41
C THR A 4 -0.52 6.05 4.20
N ILE A 5 -0.50 4.73 4.01
CA ILE A 5 0.56 3.86 4.52
C ILE A 5 1.23 3.19 3.33
N GLU A 6 2.53 3.43 3.17
CA GLU A 6 3.31 3.06 1.98
C GLU A 6 4.68 2.43 2.32
N PRO A 7 4.74 1.28 3.01
CA PRO A 7 6.00 0.55 3.18
C PRO A 7 6.68 0.30 1.84
N GLY A 8 7.93 0.72 1.74
CA GLY A 8 8.76 0.57 0.56
C GLY A 8 10.07 -0.17 0.83
N MET A 9 10.60 -0.81 -0.21
CA MET A 9 11.96 -1.36 -0.21
C MET A 9 12.61 -1.17 -1.59
N GLU A 10 13.91 -0.92 -1.60
CA GLU A 10 14.73 -1.06 -2.80
C GLU A 10 15.15 -2.52 -2.95
N TYR A 11 14.71 -3.20 -4.01
CA TYR A 11 15.00 -4.64 -4.20
C TYR A 11 16.18 -4.89 -5.16
N ALA A 12 16.59 -3.86 -5.89
CA ALA A 12 17.76 -3.83 -6.76
C ALA A 12 18.16 -2.36 -7.00
N PRO A 13 19.41 -2.07 -7.39
CA PRO A 13 19.88 -0.69 -7.57
C PRO A 13 18.96 0.13 -8.48
N GLY A 14 18.38 1.20 -7.94
CA GLY A 14 17.45 2.09 -8.63
C GLY A 14 16.05 1.51 -8.85
N LYS A 15 15.68 0.40 -8.20
CA LYS A 15 14.38 -0.26 -8.34
C LYS A 15 13.68 -0.38 -6.99
N MET A 16 12.59 0.37 -6.84
CA MET A 16 11.77 0.42 -5.63
C MET A 16 10.49 -0.41 -5.79
N LEU A 17 10.08 -1.08 -4.71
CA LEU A 17 8.76 -1.67 -4.54
C LEU A 17 8.07 -0.96 -3.37
N VAL A 18 6.78 -0.67 -3.53
CA VAL A 18 5.94 -0.09 -2.49
C VAL A 18 4.64 -0.88 -2.38
N HIS A 19 4.14 -1.06 -1.16
CA HIS A 19 2.77 -1.49 -0.90
C HIS A 19 2.04 -0.32 -0.26
N GLU A 20 1.07 0.25 -0.96
CA GLU A 20 0.38 1.47 -0.56
C GLU A 20 -1.10 1.21 -0.32
N GLU A 21 -1.64 1.77 0.77
CA GLU A 21 -3.07 1.77 1.08
C GLU A 21 -3.49 3.11 1.71
N ASP A 22 -4.68 3.59 1.35
CA ASP A 22 -5.29 4.75 1.99
C ASP A 22 -6.25 4.33 3.11
N ILE A 23 -6.16 5.03 4.24
CA ILE A 23 -6.92 4.73 5.45
C ILE A 23 -7.62 5.98 5.98
N HIS A 24 -8.94 5.86 6.20
CA HIS A 24 -9.70 6.81 7.00
C HIS A 24 -9.68 6.40 8.47
N ILE A 25 -9.01 7.19 9.30
CA ILE A 25 -9.03 7.07 10.76
C ILE A 25 -10.34 7.65 11.28
N THR A 26 -11.15 6.79 11.91
CA THR A 26 -12.44 7.12 12.54
C THR A 26 -12.45 6.72 14.02
N ALA A 27 -13.43 7.21 14.77
CA ALA A 27 -13.60 6.86 16.18
C ALA A 27 -13.90 5.36 16.42
N SER A 28 -14.47 4.65 15.44
CA SER A 28 -14.76 3.21 15.52
C SER A 28 -13.63 2.33 14.97
N GLY A 29 -12.55 2.92 14.48
CA GLY A 29 -11.39 2.23 13.92
C GLY A 29 -11.01 2.70 12.51
N PRO A 30 -9.90 2.18 11.96
CA PRO A 30 -9.46 2.51 10.61
C PRO A 30 -10.34 1.84 9.55
N GLN A 31 -10.68 2.57 8.49
CA GLN A 31 -11.36 2.07 7.30
C GLN A 31 -10.42 2.17 6.10
N ILE A 32 -10.23 1.06 5.39
CA ILE A 32 -9.45 1.04 4.15
C ILE A 32 -10.29 1.67 3.04
N LEU A 33 -9.73 2.63 2.31
CA LEU A 33 -10.39 3.31 1.19
C LEU A 33 -9.98 2.75 -0.18
N THR A 34 -8.90 1.98 -0.22
CA THR A 34 -8.34 1.34 -1.42
C THR A 34 -8.71 -0.14 -1.51
N ARG A 35 -8.58 -0.72 -2.70
CA ARG A 35 -8.60 -2.17 -2.86
C ARG A 35 -7.20 -2.68 -2.53
N ARG A 36 -7.13 -3.66 -1.63
CA ARG A 36 -5.85 -4.24 -1.23
C ARG A 36 -5.04 -4.74 -2.41
N ALA A 37 -3.76 -4.41 -2.42
CA ALA A 37 -2.79 -4.99 -3.34
C ALA A 37 -2.80 -6.54 -3.19
N PRO A 38 -2.66 -7.29 -4.29
CA PRO A 38 -2.56 -8.75 -4.23
C PRO A 38 -1.33 -9.16 -3.44
N ARG A 39 -1.39 -10.36 -2.84
CA ARG A 39 -0.27 -10.90 -2.04
C ARG A 39 0.97 -11.23 -2.89
N GLU A 40 0.79 -11.43 -4.18
CA GLU A 40 1.82 -11.82 -5.13
C GLU A 40 2.02 -10.70 -6.15
N LEU A 41 3.26 -10.54 -6.61
CA LEU A 41 3.57 -9.57 -7.67
C LEU A 41 2.89 -9.98 -8.97
N ILE A 42 2.19 -9.03 -9.59
CA ILE A 42 1.54 -9.25 -10.88
C ILE A 42 2.62 -9.30 -11.96
N VAL A 43 2.64 -10.40 -12.72
CA VAL A 43 3.48 -10.52 -13.92
C VAL A 43 2.78 -9.83 -15.08
N ILE A 44 3.36 -8.74 -15.58
CA ILE A 44 2.92 -8.05 -16.81
C ILE A 44 3.62 -8.72 -18.00
N ARG A 45 2.86 -9.04 -19.05
CA ARG A 45 3.38 -9.62 -20.32
C ARG A 45 3.54 -8.58 -21.39
#